data_AF-A0A8T3XMD0-F1
#
_entry.id   AF-A0A8T3XMD0-F1
#
_cell.length_a   1.000
_cell.length_b   1.000
_cell.length_c   1.000
_cell.angle_alpha   90.00
_cell.angle_beta   90.00
_cell.angle_gamma   90.00
#
_symmetry.space_group_name_H-M   'P 1'
#
loop_
_entity.id
_entity.type
_entity.pdbx_description
1 polymer ?
#
loop_
_entity_poly.entity_id
_entity_poly.type
_entity_poly.pdbx_seq_one_letter_code
_entity_poly.pdbx_strand_id
1 'polypeptide(L)'
;MSKIIAKDKEISVPGETLAVGMDVLPGNGAYRAGENIVANRLGLVVIEGRTIKLIPLSGRYIPKTGDTIICQVIDVSFSGWRLDTNSAYSAMLSMKDATSDKVRA
;
A
#
# COMPACT_ATOMS: atom_id res chain seq x y z
N MET A 1 -22.08 13.70 16.01
CA MET A 1 -22.49 13.92 14.61
C MET A 1 -21.24 13.86 13.75
N SER A 2 -21.08 12.83 12.93
CA SER A 2 -19.97 12.76 11.98
C SER A 2 -20.19 13.70 10.80
N LYS A 3 -19.18 14.52 10.47
CA LYS A 3 -19.18 15.42 9.32
C LYS A 3 -18.00 15.09 8.42
N ILE A 4 -18.28 14.78 7.17
CA ILE A 4 -17.27 14.63 6.13
C ILE A 4 -16.97 16.03 5.57
N ILE A 5 -15.69 16.40 5.55
CA ILE A 5 -15.23 17.73 5.11
C ILE A 5 -14.79 17.66 3.64
N ALA A 6 -14.00 16.64 3.29
CA ALA A 6 -13.47 16.43 1.96
C ALA A 6 -14.56 15.92 0.99
N LYS A 7 -14.44 16.27 -0.28
CA LYS A 7 -15.30 15.77 -1.35
C LYS A 7 -14.73 14.50 -1.98
N ASP A 8 -15.60 13.69 -2.57
CA ASP A 8 -15.15 12.53 -3.35
C ASP A 8 -14.33 13.01 -4.55
N LYS A 9 -13.21 12.35 -4.81
CA LYS A 9 -12.21 12.66 -5.84
C LYS A 9 -11.45 13.98 -5.67
N GLU A 10 -11.50 14.58 -4.48
CA GLU A 10 -10.67 15.75 -4.15
C GLU A 10 -9.22 15.34 -3.92
N ILE A 11 -8.27 16.21 -4.27
CA ILE A 11 -6.85 16.00 -3.96
C ILE A 11 -6.63 16.47 -2.52
N SER A 12 -6.06 15.60 -1.70
CA SER A 12 -5.68 15.95 -0.33
C SER A 12 -4.17 15.98 -0.13
N VAL A 13 -3.74 16.77 0.84
CA VAL A 13 -2.34 16.87 1.27
C VAL A 13 -2.14 16.18 2.62
N PRO A 14 -0.91 15.68 2.93
CA PRO A 14 -0.62 15.12 4.25
C PRO A 14 -0.92 16.14 5.37
N GLY A 15 -1.62 15.70 6.42
CA GLY A 15 -2.05 16.54 7.53
C GLY A 15 -3.43 17.19 7.35
N GLU A 16 -4.04 17.08 6.17
CA GLU A 16 -5.38 17.61 5.92
C GLU A 16 -6.46 16.78 6.61
N THR A 17 -7.46 17.45 7.20
CA THR A 17 -8.57 16.78 7.88
C THR A 17 -9.70 16.46 6.88
N LEU A 18 -9.93 15.16 6.65
CA LEU A 18 -10.90 14.66 5.68
C LEU A 18 -12.31 14.55 6.27
N ALA A 19 -12.42 14.18 7.54
CA ALA A 19 -13.69 14.07 8.25
C ALA A 19 -13.49 14.21 9.76
N VAL A 20 -14.59 14.50 10.45
CA VAL A 20 -14.66 14.60 11.91
C VAL A 20 -15.79 13.70 12.41
N GLY A 21 -15.53 12.88 13.42
CA GLY A 21 -16.51 12.04 14.09
C GLY A 21 -16.16 10.55 14.07
N MET A 22 -16.81 9.81 14.96
CA MET A 22 -16.48 8.40 15.20
C MET A 22 -17.11 7.42 14.21
N ASP A 23 -18.17 7.82 13.51
CA ASP A 23 -18.94 6.94 12.60
C ASP A 23 -18.24 6.66 11.26
N VAL A 24 -17.15 7.38 10.97
CA VAL A 24 -16.38 7.25 9.72
C VAL A 24 -15.10 6.44 9.99
N LEU A 25 -14.82 5.45 9.16
CA LEU A 25 -13.66 4.59 9.29
C LEU A 25 -12.49 5.10 8.43
N PRO A 26 -11.28 5.26 9.00
CA PRO A 26 -10.09 5.55 8.23
C PRO A 26 -9.68 4.30 7.43
N GLY A 27 -9.64 4.43 6.11
CA GLY A 27 -9.11 3.42 5.19
C GLY A 27 -7.62 3.65 4.88
N ASN A 28 -7.14 2.98 3.83
CA ASN A 28 -5.75 3.11 3.40
C ASN A 28 -5.37 4.57 3.10
N GLY A 29 -4.25 5.02 3.66
CA GLY A 29 -3.72 6.37 3.44
C GLY A 29 -4.32 7.47 4.32
N ALA A 30 -5.35 7.17 5.11
CA ALA A 30 -5.88 8.03 6.16
C ALA A 30 -5.62 7.41 7.55
N TYR A 31 -5.60 8.23 8.59
CA TYR A 31 -5.49 7.77 9.98
C TYR A 31 -6.41 8.58 10.88
N ARG A 32 -6.72 8.05 12.06
CA ARG A 32 -7.52 8.75 13.05
C ARG A 32 -6.64 9.42 14.09
N ALA A 33 -6.87 10.71 14.29
CA ALA A 33 -6.27 11.54 15.33
C ALA A 33 -7.39 12.06 16.25
N GLY A 34 -7.69 11.31 17.32
CA GLY A 34 -8.82 11.60 18.21
C GLY A 34 -10.16 11.46 17.49
N GLU A 35 -10.89 12.57 17.35
CA GLU A 35 -12.15 12.62 16.59
C GLU A 35 -11.96 12.93 15.11
N ASN A 36 -10.75 13.29 14.68
CA ASN A 36 -10.46 13.71 13.31
C ASN A 36 -9.89 12.56 12.49
N ILE A 37 -10.29 12.49 11.22
CA ILE A 37 -9.65 11.64 10.20
C ILE A 37 -8.76 12.52 9.36
N VAL A 38 -7.48 12.18 9.33
CA VAL A 38 -6.42 12.99 8.73
C VAL A 38 -5.75 12.20 7.61
N ALA A 39 -5.40 12.89 6.53
CA ALA A 39 -4.62 12.35 5.42
C ALA A 39 -3.17 12.10 5.86
N ASN A 40 -2.64 10.90 5.62
CA ASN A 40 -1.24 10.56 5.89
C ASN A 40 -0.33 10.90 4.70
N ARG A 41 -0.89 10.95 3.49
CA ARG A 41 -0.13 11.08 2.25
C ARG A 41 -0.90 11.91 1.23
N LEU A 42 -0.19 12.45 0.25
CA LEU A 42 -0.79 13.13 -0.89
C LEU A 42 -1.53 12.11 -1.76
N GLY A 43 -2.81 12.37 -2.01
CA GLY A 43 -3.66 11.39 -2.67
C GLY A 43 -5.06 11.89 -2.99
N LEU A 44 -5.73 11.15 -3.86
CA LEU A 44 -7.12 11.38 -4.23
C LEU A 44 -8.04 10.74 -3.18
N VAL A 45 -8.94 11.53 -2.62
CA VAL A 45 -9.93 11.11 -1.62
C VAL A 45 -10.98 10.25 -2.30
N VAL A 46 -11.25 9.08 -1.73
CA VAL A 46 -12.34 8.19 -2.16
C VAL A 46 -13.22 7.88 -0.96
N ILE A 47 -14.50 8.20 -1.09
CA ILE A 47 -15.49 8.02 -0.05
C ILE A 47 -16.39 6.84 -0.43
N GLU A 48 -16.25 5.73 0.29
CA GLU A 48 -17.07 4.52 0.09
C GLU A 48 -17.95 4.29 1.32
N GLY A 49 -19.20 4.77 1.25
CA GLY A 49 -20.15 4.68 2.34
C GLY A 49 -19.68 5.45 3.58
N ARG A 50 -19.18 4.72 4.59
CA ARG A 50 -18.62 5.28 5.83
C ARG A 50 -17.10 5.17 5.91
N THR A 51 -16.42 4.72 4.85
CA THR A 51 -14.97 4.55 4.84
C THR A 51 -14.34 5.60 3.94
N ILE A 52 -13.33 6.30 4.44
CA ILE A 52 -12.54 7.26 3.66
C ILE A 52 -11.17 6.64 3.40
N LYS A 53 -10.85 6.43 2.13
CA LYS A 53 -9.53 5.96 1.69
C LYS A 53 -8.88 6.97 0.77
N LEU A 54 -7.56 6.89 0.65
CA LEU A 54 -6.76 7.73 -0.22
C LEU A 54 -6.07 6.86 -1.26
N ILE A 55 -6.26 7.22 -2.53
CA ILE A 55 -5.47 6.69 -3.64
C ILE A 55 -4.21 7.55 -3.74
N PRO A 56 -3.03 7.03 -3.40
CA PRO A 56 -1.80 7.80 -3.49
C PRO A 56 -1.55 8.24 -4.95
N LEU A 57 -1.22 9.52 -5.16
CA LEU A 57 -0.80 10.00 -6.48
C LEU A 57 0.69 9.73 -6.77
N SER A 58 1.45 9.37 -5.74
CA SER A 58 2.86 8.98 -5.85
C SER A 58 3.18 7.87 -4.84
N GLY A 59 4.15 7.03 -5.17
CA GLY A 59 4.61 5.97 -4.29
C GLY A 59 5.22 4.80 -5.03
N ARG A 60 5.78 3.88 -4.25
CA ARG A 60 6.28 2.59 -4.73
C ARG A 60 5.21 1.52 -4.65
N TYR A 61 5.46 0.39 -5.30
CA TYR A 61 4.63 -0.79 -5.17
C TYR A 61 4.63 -1.28 -3.71
N ILE A 62 3.45 -1.61 -3.19
CA ILE A 62 3.26 -2.20 -1.86
C ILE A 62 2.89 -3.67 -2.06
N PRO A 63 3.79 -4.62 -1.75
CA PRO A 63 3.56 -6.03 -2.00
C PRO A 63 2.31 -6.57 -1.29
N LYS A 64 1.51 -7.36 -2.00
CA LYS A 64 0.40 -8.14 -1.43
C LYS A 64 0.51 -9.59 -1.86
N THR A 65 0.11 -10.50 -0.97
CA THR A 65 0.08 -11.93 -1.27
C THR A 65 -0.85 -12.20 -2.45
N GLY A 66 -0.36 -12.95 -3.44
CA GLY A 66 -1.11 -13.31 -4.65
C GLY A 66 -0.92 -12.34 -5.82
N ASP A 67 -0.18 -11.24 -5.64
CA ASP A 67 0.13 -10.34 -6.75
C ASP A 67 1.15 -10.98 -7.71
N THR A 68 0.87 -10.90 -9.01
CA THR A 68 1.82 -11.25 -10.07
C THR A 68 2.61 -10.01 -10.48
N ILE A 69 3.93 -10.05 -10.32
CA ILE A 69 4.82 -8.91 -10.59
C ILE A 69 6.02 -9.33 -11.47
N ILE A 70 6.61 -8.37 -12.17
CA ILE A 70 7.87 -8.53 -12.91
C ILE A 70 8.97 -7.84 -12.12
N CYS A 71 10.09 -8.52 -11.93
CA CYS A 71 11.18 -8.07 -11.07
C CYS A 71 12.54 -8.27 -11.73
N GLN A 72 13.54 -7.51 -11.29
CA GLN A 72 14.92 -7.64 -11.75
C GLN A 72 15.75 -8.44 -10.75
N VAL A 73 16.55 -9.40 -11.23
CA VAL A 73 17.52 -10.10 -10.38
C VAL A 73 18.66 -9.14 -10.04
N ILE A 74 18.91 -8.93 -8.75
CA ILE A 74 19.98 -8.06 -8.25
C ILE A 74 21.14 -8.83 -7.61
N ASP A 75 20.90 -10.06 -7.15
CA ASP A 75 21.93 -10.90 -6.56
C ASP A 75 21.61 -12.40 -6.73
N VAL A 76 22.64 -13.23 -6.81
CA VAL A 76 22.56 -14.68 -6.96
C VAL A 76 23.26 -15.34 -5.79
N SER A 77 22.52 -16.09 -4.99
CA SER A 77 23.02 -16.82 -3.82
C SER A 77 22.81 -18.31 -3.97
N PHE A 78 23.53 -19.12 -3.18
CA PHE A 78 23.36 -20.57 -3.18
C PHE A 78 21.92 -21.00 -2.84
N SER A 79 21.19 -20.25 -2.04
CA SER A 79 19.81 -20.57 -1.64
C SER A 79 18.73 -20.03 -2.60
N GLY A 80 19.08 -19.18 -3.56
CA GLY A 80 18.12 -18.54 -4.46
C GLY A 80 18.56 -17.19 -5.01
N TRP A 81 17.62 -16.48 -5.65
CA TRP A 81 17.85 -15.18 -6.27
C TRP A 81 17.22 -14.06 -5.45
N ARG A 82 17.96 -12.98 -5.26
CA ARG A 82 17.42 -11.74 -4.71
C ARG A 82 16.88 -10.88 -5.84
N LEU A 83 15.65 -10.43 -5.70
CA LEU A 83 14.90 -9.69 -6.71
C LEU A 83 14.59 -8.27 -6.22
N ASP A 84 14.80 -7.27 -7.08
CA ASP A 84 14.24 -5.94 -6.91
C ASP A 84 12.80 -5.90 -7.45
N THR A 85 11.86 -5.61 -6.56
CA THR A 85 10.42 -5.54 -6.82
C THR A 85 9.90 -4.10 -6.94
N ASN A 86 10.80 -3.11 -6.96
CA ASN A 86 10.45 -1.69 -6.89
C ASN A 86 9.55 -1.35 -5.69
N SER A 87 9.79 -2.03 -4.56
CA SER A 87 9.11 -1.79 -3.29
C SER A 87 10.08 -1.24 -2.25
N ALA A 88 9.66 -1.21 -0.97
CA ALA A 88 10.57 -0.91 0.14
C ALA A 88 11.53 -2.07 0.46
N TYR A 89 11.22 -3.28 -0.03
CA TYR A 89 11.95 -4.50 0.29
C TYR A 89 12.30 -5.27 -0.99
N SER A 90 13.49 -5.87 -1.01
CA SER A 90 13.84 -6.86 -2.01
C SER A 90 13.09 -8.17 -1.72
N ALA A 91 12.64 -8.86 -2.76
CA ALA A 91 12.10 -10.21 -2.63
C ALA A 91 13.20 -11.26 -2.76
N MET A 92 12.91 -12.48 -2.29
CA MET A 92 13.79 -13.63 -2.44
C MET A 92 13.02 -14.76 -3.11
N LEU A 93 13.57 -15.26 -4.22
CA LEU A 93 13.06 -16.40 -4.96
C LEU A 93 13.91 -17.62 -4.62
N SER A 94 13.34 -18.58 -3.91
CA SER A 94 14.02 -19.82 -3.54
C SER A 94 14.27 -20.69 -4.77
N MET A 95 15.39 -21.42 -4.80
CA MET A 95 15.67 -22.35 -5.92
C MET A 95 14.59 -23.41 -6.11
N LYS A 96 13.96 -23.85 -5.01
CA LYS A 96 12.87 -24.83 -5.04
C LYS A 96 11.63 -24.33 -5.81
N ASP A 97 11.37 -23.03 -5.76
CA ASP A 97 10.18 -22.43 -6.38
C ASP A 97 10.45 -22.06 -7.84
N ALA A 98 11.73 -21.79 -8.18
CA ALA A 98 12.14 -21.40 -9.52
C ALA A 98 12.33 -22.58 -10.49
N THR A 99 12.53 -23.79 -9.98
CA THR A 99 12.88 -24.96 -10.79
C THR A 99 12.04 -26.17 -10.41
N SER A 100 11.38 -26.77 -11.40
CA SER A 100 10.61 -28.00 -11.29
C SER A 100 11.48 -29.27 -11.33
N ASP A 101 12.71 -29.15 -11.83
CA ASP A 101 13.70 -30.24 -11.78
C ASP A 101 14.25 -30.43 -10.36
N LYS A 102 14.50 -31.69 -10.00
CA LYS A 102 15.04 -32.02 -8.67
C LYS A 102 16.37 -31.29 -8.45
N VAL A 103 16.36 -30.31 -7.54
CA VAL A 103 17.58 -29.70 -7.00
C VAL A 103 18.36 -30.83 -6.31
N ARG A 104 19.39 -31.35 -6.99
CA ARG A 104 20.29 -32.35 -6.42
C ARG A 104 21.12 -31.65 -5.33
N ALA A 105 20.89 -32.09 -4.09
CA ALA A 105 21.75 -31.79 -2.95
C ALA A 105 23.07 -32.56 -3.05
#